data_AF-A0AAD5UIS3-F1
#
_entry.id   AF-A0AAD5UIS3-F1
#
_cell.length_a   1.000
_cell.length_b   1.000
_cell.length_c   1.000
_cell.angle_alpha   90.00
_cell.angle_beta   90.00
_cell.angle_gamma   90.00
#
_symmetry.space_group_name_H-M   'P 1'
#
loop_
_entity.id
_entity.type
_entity.pdbx_description
1 polymer ?
#
loop_
_entity_poly.entity_id
_entity_poly.type
_entity_poly.pdbx_seq_one_letter_code
_entity_poly.pdbx_strand_id
1 'polypeptide(L)'
;MAALKKTSDNACVTKTHQFIKKMSDWNKLLRCYTQNIDDLDDRAGLYAGFDSKADVVKMHGDLNTVKCTLCSHSQESDPSILSIFDSGEAPACPRCFEIASNREKLGKRAVNIGTLRPNIVLYDEHHAKGELIADLQNSDLKKKPDVLIVMGTSLKIVGVKRLIKAFAEPIKEKGGFVLYVNMNEASKEWESTFNYQLIGTSDSACEKLWKRMDELQEIQAQNKIKREKQKEQRLLKKEREMAVVSSIENHFKAVKCTPMLILDVEAIKKESDKSKFDFSNHAATLEGNF
;
A
#
# COMPACT_ATOMS: atom_id res chain seq x y z
N MET A 1 11.64 -12.25 29.51
CA MET A 1 10.82 -11.12 29.03
C MET A 1 11.59 -9.81 29.08
N ALA A 2 12.15 -9.43 30.23
CA ALA A 2 12.84 -8.16 30.43
C ALA A 2 13.93 -7.87 29.37
N ALA A 3 14.82 -8.83 29.12
CA ALA A 3 15.84 -8.70 28.07
C ALA A 3 15.24 -8.45 26.68
N LEU A 4 14.18 -9.19 26.29
CA LEU A 4 13.51 -9.02 25.00
C LEU A 4 12.87 -7.64 24.88
N LYS A 5 12.14 -7.18 25.90
CA LYS A 5 11.55 -5.83 25.94
C LYS A 5 12.63 -4.77 25.78
N LYS A 6 13.72 -4.89 26.54
CA LYS A 6 14.86 -3.97 26.47
C LYS A 6 15.51 -3.95 25.08
N THR A 7 15.71 -5.11 24.45
CA THR A 7 16.24 -5.16 23.08
C THR A 7 15.28 -4.51 22.09
N SER A 8 13.98 -4.76 22.22
CA SER A 8 12.94 -4.16 21.39
C SER A 8 12.91 -2.64 21.50
N ASP A 9 12.94 -2.13 22.74
CA ASP A 9 12.91 -0.69 23.02
C ASP A 9 14.13 0.03 22.44
N ASN A 10 15.29 -0.62 22.44
CA ASN A 10 16.53 -0.09 21.88
C ASN A 10 16.68 -0.30 20.36
N ALA A 11 15.81 -1.08 19.72
CA ALA A 11 15.87 -1.29 18.29
C ALA A 11 15.51 -0.01 17.53
N CYS A 12 16.02 0.15 16.31
CA CYS A 12 15.67 1.28 15.44
C CYS A 12 14.57 0.90 14.44
N VAL A 13 13.74 1.88 14.08
CA VAL A 13 12.79 1.75 12.97
C VAL A 13 13.55 1.45 11.67
N THR A 14 13.12 0.43 10.92
CA THR A 14 13.79 0.02 9.68
C THR A 14 13.27 0.77 8.46
N LYS A 15 13.95 0.64 7.31
CA LYS A 15 13.50 1.22 6.04
C LYS A 15 12.17 0.62 5.58
N THR A 16 11.92 -0.64 5.92
CA THR A 16 10.62 -1.29 5.68
C THR A 16 9.48 -0.59 6.44
N HIS A 17 9.68 -0.21 7.70
CA HIS A 17 8.65 0.51 8.45
C HIS A 17 8.44 1.93 7.88
N GLN A 18 9.53 2.60 7.47
CA GLN A 18 9.45 3.89 6.77
C GLN A 18 8.70 3.78 5.43
N PHE A 19 8.84 2.66 4.71
CA PHE A 19 8.01 2.35 3.54
C PHE A 19 6.55 2.37 3.92
N ILE A 20 6.16 1.50 4.84
CA ILE A 20 4.76 1.32 5.24
C ILE A 20 4.17 2.67 5.68
N LYS A 21 4.93 3.47 6.45
CA LYS A 21 4.53 4.83 6.84
C LYS A 21 4.27 5.76 5.65
N LYS A 22 5.16 5.83 4.67
CA LYS A 22 4.94 6.66 3.47
C LYS A 22 3.72 6.21 2.68
N MET A 23 3.45 4.90 2.61
CA MET A 23 2.25 4.38 1.94
C MET A 23 0.96 4.79 2.67
N SER A 24 0.99 4.81 4.00
CA SER A 24 -0.08 5.39 4.81
C SER A 24 -0.26 6.88 4.52
N ASP A 25 0.83 7.66 4.51
CA ASP A 25 0.80 9.10 4.22
C ASP A 25 0.25 9.43 2.82
N TRP A 26 0.48 8.53 1.86
CA TRP A 26 -0.05 8.64 0.50
C TRP A 26 -1.47 8.10 0.34
N ASN A 27 -2.09 7.63 1.42
CA ASN A 27 -3.40 6.99 1.42
C ASN A 27 -3.46 5.81 0.42
N LYS A 28 -2.35 5.07 0.34
CA LYS A 28 -2.18 3.86 -0.49
C LYS A 28 -2.06 2.59 0.36
N LEU A 29 -1.84 2.72 1.66
CA LEU A 29 -1.90 1.60 2.59
C LEU A 29 -3.36 1.36 2.99
N LEU A 30 -3.87 0.16 2.70
CA LEU A 30 -5.16 -0.28 3.24
C LEU A 30 -5.02 -0.72 4.70
N ARG A 31 -4.07 -1.63 4.95
CA ARG A 31 -3.72 -2.16 6.27
C ARG A 31 -2.38 -2.88 6.22
N CYS A 32 -1.63 -2.82 7.31
CA CYS A 32 -0.52 -3.69 7.61
C CYS A 32 -0.96 -4.70 8.70
N TYR A 33 -0.90 -5.99 8.39
CA TYR A 33 -1.13 -7.06 9.37
C TYR A 33 0.22 -7.57 9.85
N THR A 34 0.62 -7.19 11.07
CA THR A 34 1.96 -7.50 11.60
C THR A 34 1.93 -8.70 12.54
N GLN A 35 2.93 -9.58 12.38
CA GLN A 35 3.19 -10.68 13.33
C GLN A 35 4.13 -10.24 14.46
N ASN A 36 4.75 -9.08 14.31
CA ASN A 36 5.77 -8.60 15.23
C ASN A 36 5.11 -8.05 16.51
N ILE A 37 5.88 -8.09 17.58
CA ILE A 37 5.48 -7.65 18.93
C ILE A 37 6.39 -6.53 19.44
N ASP A 38 7.23 -5.99 18.55
CA ASP A 38 8.35 -5.11 18.87
C ASP A 38 7.99 -3.62 18.88
N ASP A 39 6.75 -3.30 18.50
CA ASP A 39 6.18 -1.94 18.42
C ASP A 39 6.98 -0.98 17.53
N LEU A 40 7.80 -1.51 16.60
CA LEU A 40 8.52 -0.70 15.63
C LEU A 40 7.56 0.07 14.72
N ASP A 41 6.39 -0.50 14.43
CA ASP A 41 5.32 0.12 13.66
C ASP A 41 4.80 1.42 14.31
N ASP A 42 4.47 1.38 15.60
CA ASP A 42 4.02 2.57 16.34
C ASP A 42 5.09 3.66 16.36
N ARG A 43 6.36 3.27 16.56
CA ARG A 43 7.50 4.20 16.58
C ARG A 43 7.82 4.76 15.19
N ALA A 44 7.38 4.10 14.12
CA ALA A 44 7.40 4.65 12.77
C ALA A 44 6.27 5.67 12.53
N GLY A 45 5.39 5.88 13.51
CA GLY A 45 4.25 6.78 13.44
C GLY A 45 3.03 6.18 12.75
N LEU A 46 2.95 4.85 12.66
CA LEU A 46 1.75 4.15 12.18
C LEU A 46 0.76 3.99 13.32
N TYR A 47 -0.53 4.18 13.06
CA TYR A 47 -1.55 3.97 14.07
C TYR A 47 -1.86 2.47 14.21
N ALA A 48 -1.38 1.83 15.28
CA ALA A 48 -1.75 0.45 15.59
C ALA A 48 -3.08 0.38 16.35
N GLY A 49 -4.01 -0.43 15.87
CA GLY A 49 -5.33 -0.51 16.47
C GLY A 49 -6.16 -1.69 15.96
N PHE A 50 -7.36 -1.81 16.54
CA PHE A 50 -8.35 -2.84 16.16
C PHE A 50 -9.63 -2.18 15.64
N ASP A 51 -9.50 -1.02 15.01
CA ASP A 51 -10.59 -0.26 14.40
C ASP A 51 -10.36 0.00 12.91
N SER A 52 -11.34 0.60 12.25
CA SER A 52 -11.30 0.84 10.81
C SER A 52 -10.22 1.84 10.36
N LYS A 53 -9.67 2.65 11.27
CA LYS A 53 -8.68 3.70 11.02
C LYS A 53 -7.24 3.24 11.23
N ALA A 54 -7.03 2.11 11.91
CA ALA A 54 -5.70 1.56 12.16
C ALA A 54 -4.90 1.38 10.86
N ASP A 55 -3.67 1.87 10.82
CA ASP A 55 -2.74 1.49 9.76
C ASP A 55 -2.28 0.04 9.96
N VAL A 56 -2.10 -0.35 11.22
CA VAL A 56 -1.47 -1.61 11.61
C VAL A 56 -2.37 -2.41 12.55
N VAL A 57 -2.50 -3.71 12.28
CA VAL A 57 -3.17 -4.69 13.13
C VAL A 57 -2.13 -5.66 13.68
N LYS A 58 -1.92 -5.64 15.00
CA LYS A 58 -1.01 -6.56 15.70
C LYS A 58 -1.70 -7.90 15.89
N MET A 59 -1.21 -8.93 15.20
CA MET A 59 -1.85 -10.26 15.20
C MET A 59 -1.41 -11.15 16.36
N HIS A 60 -0.30 -10.84 17.03
CA HIS A 60 0.27 -11.67 18.09
C HIS A 60 0.42 -10.94 19.43
N GLY A 61 -0.24 -9.79 19.61
CA GLY A 61 -0.15 -8.98 20.82
C GLY A 61 1.04 -8.03 20.81
N ASP A 62 1.52 -7.68 22.01
CA ASP A 62 2.59 -6.69 22.23
C ASP A 62 3.42 -7.04 23.47
N LEU A 63 4.54 -6.34 23.64
CA LEU A 63 5.41 -6.48 24.81
C LEU A 63 5.11 -5.44 25.92
N ASN A 64 4.19 -4.51 25.68
CA ASN A 64 3.86 -3.44 26.64
C ASN A 64 2.89 -3.91 27.70
N THR A 65 2.07 -4.91 27.41
CA THR A 65 1.07 -5.42 28.35
C THR A 65 1.41 -6.83 28.83
N VAL A 66 0.98 -7.14 30.04
CA VAL A 66 1.01 -8.49 30.61
C VAL A 66 -0.42 -8.97 30.84
N LYS A 67 -0.61 -10.29 30.76
CA LYS A 67 -1.90 -10.98 30.95
C LYS A 67 -1.76 -12.09 31.97
N CYS A 68 -2.77 -12.25 32.81
CA CYS A 68 -2.85 -13.36 33.76
C CYS A 68 -3.21 -14.67 33.07
N THR A 69 -2.48 -15.73 33.40
CA THR A 69 -2.70 -17.10 32.91
C THR A 69 -4.00 -17.74 33.40
N LEU A 70 -4.57 -17.23 34.51
CA LEU A 70 -5.77 -17.79 35.13
C LEU A 70 -7.04 -16.97 34.84
N CYS A 71 -7.04 -15.68 35.19
CA CYS A 71 -8.25 -14.85 35.12
C CYS A 71 -8.33 -13.95 33.88
N SER A 72 -7.35 -14.02 32.98
CA SER A 72 -7.24 -13.19 31.77
C SER A 72 -7.22 -11.67 32.01
N HIS A 73 -6.96 -11.22 33.24
CA HIS A 73 -6.71 -9.82 33.52
C HIS A 73 -5.46 -9.35 32.79
N SER A 74 -5.54 -8.19 32.12
CA SER A 74 -4.42 -7.55 31.46
C SER A 74 -4.12 -6.19 32.10
N GLN A 75 -2.84 -5.85 32.15
CA GLN A 75 -2.33 -4.57 32.67
C GLN A 75 -1.02 -4.19 31.95
N GLU A 76 -0.61 -2.94 32.06
CA GLU A 76 0.68 -2.49 31.53
C GLU A 76 1.85 -3.16 32.25
N SER A 77 2.94 -3.37 31.52
CA SER A 77 4.20 -3.90 32.02
C SER A 77 5.03 -2.75 32.59
N ASP A 78 4.91 -2.55 33.91
CA ASP A 78 5.70 -1.55 34.62
C ASP A 78 7.12 -2.07 34.97
N PRO A 79 8.04 -1.18 35.41
CA PRO A 79 9.40 -1.58 35.78
C PRO A 79 9.50 -2.62 36.91
N SER A 80 8.52 -2.69 37.83
CA SER A 80 8.52 -3.66 38.92
C SER A 80 8.18 -5.08 38.43
N ILE A 81 7.30 -5.17 37.42
CA ILE A 81 6.99 -6.43 36.73
C ILE A 81 8.21 -6.89 35.93
N LEU A 82 8.87 -5.97 35.25
CA LEU A 82 10.06 -6.27 34.45
C LEU A 82 11.22 -6.77 35.30
N SER A 83 11.44 -6.24 36.52
CA SER A 83 12.52 -6.71 37.40
C SER A 83 12.30 -8.15 37.88
N ILE A 84 11.06 -8.54 38.18
CA ILE A 84 10.70 -9.93 38.53
C ILE A 84 10.94 -10.86 37.33
N PHE A 85 10.60 -10.42 36.12
CA PHE A 85 10.94 -11.21 34.93
C PHE A 85 12.45 -11.32 34.68
N ASP A 86 13.24 -10.35 35.12
CA ASP A 86 14.70 -10.36 35.00
C ASP A 86 15.35 -11.36 35.97
N SER A 87 14.73 -11.59 37.14
CA SER A 87 15.13 -12.67 38.05
C SER A 87 14.71 -14.07 37.58
N GLY A 88 13.98 -14.18 36.47
CA GLY A 88 13.49 -15.45 35.92
C GLY A 88 12.17 -15.93 36.54
N GLU A 89 11.54 -15.12 37.38
CA GLU A 89 10.26 -15.44 38.01
C GLU A 89 9.07 -14.86 37.25
N ALA A 90 7.87 -15.41 37.51
CA ALA A 90 6.61 -14.89 36.97
C ALA A 90 5.84 -14.15 38.08
N PRO A 91 5.54 -12.85 37.91
CA PRO A 91 4.83 -12.08 38.93
C PRO A 91 3.45 -12.68 39.23
N ALA A 92 3.02 -12.61 40.49
CA ALA A 92 1.65 -12.97 40.87
C ALA A 92 0.63 -11.98 40.29
N CYS A 93 -0.53 -12.47 39.89
CA CYS A 93 -1.60 -11.61 39.39
C CYS A 93 -2.26 -10.84 40.55
N PRO A 94 -2.23 -9.49 40.54
CA PRO A 94 -2.79 -8.68 41.63
C PRO A 94 -4.31 -8.90 41.77
N ARG A 95 -5.02 -9.06 40.66
CA ARG A 95 -6.47 -9.36 40.68
C ARG A 95 -6.78 -10.73 41.30
N CYS A 96 -6.00 -11.75 40.99
CA CYS A 96 -6.20 -13.07 41.60
C CYS A 96 -5.88 -13.04 43.10
N PHE A 97 -4.83 -12.31 43.49
CA PHE A 97 -4.46 -12.11 44.88
C PHE A 97 -5.58 -11.41 45.67
N GLU A 98 -6.15 -10.34 45.12
CA GLU A 98 -7.26 -9.61 45.75
C GLU A 98 -8.48 -10.52 45.95
N ILE A 99 -8.85 -11.31 44.93
CA ILE A 99 -9.95 -12.28 45.03
C ILE A 99 -9.66 -13.33 46.12
N ALA A 100 -8.44 -13.87 46.17
CA ALA A 100 -8.04 -14.85 47.17
C ALA A 100 -8.12 -14.27 48.60
N SER A 101 -7.56 -13.07 48.82
CA SER A 101 -7.58 -12.38 50.11
C SER A 101 -8.99 -12.07 50.59
N ASN A 102 -9.87 -11.59 49.70
CA ASN A 102 -11.26 -11.31 50.05
C ASN A 102 -12.04 -12.57 50.43
N ARG A 103 -11.73 -13.71 49.80
CA ARG A 103 -12.36 -15.00 50.15
C ARG A 103 -11.89 -15.53 51.50
N GLU A 104 -10.61 -15.39 51.80
CA GLU A 104 -10.03 -15.76 53.09
C GLU A 104 -10.67 -14.97 54.24
N LYS A 105 -10.81 -13.64 54.08
CA LYS A 105 -11.51 -12.78 55.05
C LYS A 105 -12.96 -13.18 55.30
N LEU A 106 -13.60 -13.81 54.32
CA LEU A 106 -14.98 -14.30 54.41
C LEU A 106 -15.07 -15.77 54.87
N GLY A 107 -13.96 -16.39 55.29
CA GLY A 107 -13.91 -17.80 55.70
C GLY A 107 -14.22 -18.78 54.57
N LYS A 108 -14.11 -18.35 53.30
CA LYS A 108 -14.37 -19.19 52.12
C LYS A 108 -13.10 -19.97 51.75
N ARG A 109 -13.29 -21.08 51.02
CA ARG A 109 -12.20 -21.89 50.47
C ARG A 109 -11.22 -21.02 49.65
N ALA A 110 -9.92 -21.23 49.91
CA ALA A 110 -8.82 -20.64 49.15
C ALA A 110 -8.93 -20.94 47.65
N VAL A 111 -8.43 -20.02 46.83
CA VAL A 111 -8.38 -20.14 45.37
C VAL A 111 -6.96 -19.89 44.88
N ASN A 112 -6.62 -20.47 43.74
CA ASN A 112 -5.29 -20.32 43.17
C ASN A 112 -5.06 -18.88 42.71
N ILE A 113 -3.82 -18.41 42.89
CA ILE A 113 -3.35 -17.12 42.37
C ILE A 113 -2.66 -17.41 41.03
N GLY A 114 -3.18 -16.82 39.95
CA GLY A 114 -2.53 -16.93 38.65
C GLY A 114 -1.26 -16.10 38.56
N THR A 115 -0.43 -16.38 37.57
CA THR A 115 0.79 -15.60 37.27
C THR A 115 0.57 -14.68 36.07
N LEU A 116 1.32 -13.60 36.01
CA LEU A 116 1.37 -12.70 34.87
C LEU A 116 2.43 -13.19 33.88
N ARG A 117 2.09 -13.11 32.59
CA ARG A 117 3.01 -13.35 31.49
C ARG A 117 2.86 -12.25 30.44
N PRO A 118 3.83 -12.08 29.53
CA PRO A 118 3.69 -11.15 28.40
C PRO A 118 2.42 -11.44 27.61
N ASN A 119 1.72 -10.39 27.19
CA ASN A 119 0.47 -10.48 26.44
C ASN A 119 0.74 -10.77 24.95
N ILE A 120 1.49 -11.85 24.71
CA ILE A 120 1.81 -12.39 23.40
C ILE A 120 0.92 -13.60 23.18
N VAL A 121 0.34 -13.70 21.98
CA VAL A 121 -0.40 -14.89 21.57
C VAL A 121 0.58 -16.02 21.30
N LEU A 122 0.44 -17.10 22.07
CA LEU A 122 1.25 -18.31 21.91
C LEU A 122 0.65 -19.23 20.85
N TYR A 123 1.40 -20.26 20.46
CA TYR A 123 0.89 -21.33 19.61
C TYR A 123 -0.37 -21.95 20.21
N ASP A 124 -1.35 -22.20 19.36
CA ASP A 124 -2.66 -22.75 19.72
C ASP A 124 -3.49 -21.91 20.69
N GLU A 125 -3.08 -20.67 20.97
CA GLU A 125 -3.88 -19.72 21.75
C GLU A 125 -4.71 -18.81 20.83
N HIS A 126 -5.93 -18.51 21.25
CA HIS A 126 -6.74 -17.49 20.59
C HIS A 126 -6.31 -16.08 20.98
N HIS A 127 -6.19 -15.20 19.99
CA HIS A 127 -6.00 -13.78 20.23
C HIS A 127 -7.22 -13.21 20.97
N ALA A 128 -7.01 -12.46 22.05
CA ALA A 128 -8.10 -11.89 22.85
C ALA A 128 -9.03 -10.99 22.03
N LYS A 129 -8.48 -10.35 20.99
CA LYS A 129 -9.20 -9.52 20.01
C LYS A 129 -9.42 -10.22 18.66
N GLY A 130 -9.46 -11.55 18.66
CA GLY A 130 -9.54 -12.36 17.43
C GLY A 130 -10.76 -12.05 16.57
N GLU A 131 -11.92 -11.82 17.19
CA GLU A 131 -13.14 -11.41 16.48
C GLU A 131 -12.97 -10.06 15.79
N LEU A 132 -12.38 -9.06 16.47
CA LEU A 132 -12.10 -7.76 15.89
C LEU A 132 -11.12 -7.85 14.71
N ILE A 133 -10.10 -8.70 14.80
CA ILE A 133 -9.17 -8.95 13.67
C ILE A 133 -9.93 -9.54 12.48
N ALA A 134 -10.81 -10.52 12.72
CA ALA A 134 -11.61 -11.13 11.66
C ALA A 134 -12.58 -10.12 11.01
N ASP A 135 -13.20 -9.25 11.81
CA ASP A 135 -14.08 -8.18 11.31
C ASP A 135 -13.31 -7.17 10.45
N LEU A 136 -12.10 -6.79 10.88
CA LEU A 136 -11.22 -5.92 10.09
C LEU A 136 -10.79 -6.58 8.79
N GLN A 137 -10.39 -7.85 8.82
CA GLN A 137 -10.06 -8.61 7.63
C GLN A 137 -11.23 -8.61 6.63
N ASN A 138 -12.44 -8.90 7.10
CA ASN A 138 -13.64 -8.92 6.27
C ASN A 138 -13.97 -7.53 5.70
N SER A 139 -13.79 -6.47 6.50
CA SER A 139 -13.97 -5.08 6.07
C SER A 139 -12.96 -4.67 5.00
N ASP A 140 -11.70 -5.05 5.19
CA ASP A 140 -10.62 -4.75 4.26
C ASP A 140 -10.81 -5.52 2.93
N LEU A 141 -11.25 -6.79 2.97
CA LEU A 141 -11.62 -7.54 1.76
C LEU A 141 -12.75 -6.87 0.97
N LYS A 142 -13.76 -6.31 1.65
CA LYS A 142 -14.86 -5.57 1.02
C LYS A 142 -14.40 -4.29 0.32
N LYS A 143 -13.31 -3.66 0.78
CA LYS A 143 -12.71 -2.50 0.12
C LYS A 143 -11.97 -2.85 -1.18
N LYS A 144 -11.89 -4.14 -1.52
CA LYS A 144 -11.31 -4.66 -2.78
C LYS A 144 -9.87 -4.16 -3.00
N PRO A 145 -8.92 -4.55 -2.12
CA PRO A 145 -7.51 -4.30 -2.40
C PRO A 145 -7.12 -4.86 -3.77
N ASP A 146 -6.14 -4.22 -4.38
CA ASP A 146 -5.57 -4.57 -5.68
C ASP A 146 -4.12 -5.07 -5.58
N VAL A 147 -3.46 -4.83 -4.45
CA VAL A 147 -2.10 -5.29 -4.17
C VAL A 147 -2.00 -5.90 -2.77
N LEU A 148 -1.35 -7.06 -2.67
CA LEU A 148 -0.91 -7.66 -1.41
C LEU A 148 0.61 -7.82 -1.43
N ILE A 149 1.28 -7.26 -0.43
CA ILE A 149 2.72 -7.44 -0.23
C ILE A 149 2.92 -8.27 1.05
N VAL A 150 3.55 -9.42 0.91
CA VAL A 150 3.92 -10.31 2.02
C VAL A 150 5.44 -10.26 2.17
N MET A 151 5.92 -9.75 3.29
CA MET A 151 7.35 -9.51 3.49
C MET A 151 7.87 -10.06 4.82
N GLY A 152 9.11 -10.55 4.83
CA GLY A 152 9.84 -10.86 6.07
C GLY A 152 9.21 -11.93 6.94
N THR A 153 8.52 -12.92 6.35
CA THR A 153 7.87 -14.00 7.11
C THR A 153 8.25 -15.38 6.60
N SER A 154 8.43 -16.32 7.54
CA SER A 154 8.71 -17.73 7.25
C SER A 154 7.48 -18.50 6.75
N LEU A 155 6.29 -17.89 6.77
CA LEU A 155 5.03 -18.50 6.36
C LEU A 155 4.71 -19.79 7.13
N LYS A 156 5.18 -19.97 8.36
CA LYS A 156 4.94 -21.20 9.15
C LYS A 156 3.63 -21.17 9.93
N ILE A 157 3.18 -19.98 10.34
CA ILE A 157 2.01 -19.81 11.21
C ILE A 157 0.71 -20.00 10.42
N VAL A 158 -0.10 -21.00 10.81
CA VAL A 158 -1.32 -21.40 10.09
C VAL A 158 -2.32 -20.24 9.94
N GLY A 159 -2.54 -19.44 11.00
CA GLY A 159 -3.44 -18.28 10.94
C GLY A 159 -3.02 -17.26 9.89
N VAL A 160 -1.71 -16.97 9.83
CA VAL A 160 -1.13 -16.06 8.84
C VAL A 160 -1.22 -16.65 7.44
N LYS A 161 -1.01 -17.97 7.28
CA LYS A 161 -1.18 -18.63 5.97
C LYS A 161 -2.59 -18.44 5.43
N ARG A 162 -3.59 -18.66 6.29
CA ARG A 162 -5.01 -18.50 5.96
C ARG A 162 -5.33 -17.06 5.58
N LEU A 163 -4.82 -16.09 6.33
CA LEU A 163 -4.97 -14.66 6.04
C LEU A 163 -4.43 -14.30 4.65
N ILE A 164 -3.19 -14.71 4.36
CA ILE A 164 -2.55 -14.43 3.06
C ILE A 164 -3.38 -15.02 1.92
N LYS A 165 -3.78 -16.30 2.03
CA LYS A 165 -4.59 -16.96 0.99
C LYS A 165 -5.94 -16.28 0.79
N ALA A 166 -6.60 -15.88 1.87
CA ALA A 166 -7.89 -15.18 1.83
C ALA A 166 -7.83 -13.82 1.13
N PHE A 167 -6.71 -13.10 1.21
CA PHE A 167 -6.51 -11.85 0.44
C PHE A 167 -6.03 -12.13 -0.99
N ALA A 168 -5.10 -13.07 -1.16
CA ALA A 168 -4.45 -13.31 -2.45
C ALA A 168 -5.43 -13.74 -3.55
N GLU A 169 -6.37 -14.64 -3.24
CA GLU A 169 -7.32 -15.16 -4.22
C GLU A 169 -8.23 -14.06 -4.81
N PRO A 170 -8.98 -13.28 -4.01
CA PRO A 170 -9.82 -12.19 -4.53
C PRO A 170 -9.06 -11.06 -5.23
N ILE A 171 -7.80 -10.81 -4.83
CA ILE A 171 -6.94 -9.81 -5.48
C ILE A 171 -6.57 -10.27 -6.88
N LYS A 172 -6.11 -11.52 -7.00
CA LYS A 172 -5.71 -12.11 -8.29
C LYS A 172 -6.88 -12.24 -9.27
N GLU A 173 -8.06 -12.64 -8.80
CA GLU A 173 -9.27 -12.75 -9.64
C GLU A 173 -9.63 -11.43 -10.33
N LYS A 174 -9.26 -10.29 -9.75
CA LYS A 174 -9.52 -8.96 -10.28
C LYS A 174 -8.35 -8.39 -11.09
N GLY A 175 -7.33 -9.20 -11.37
CA GLY A 175 -6.11 -8.76 -12.06
C GLY A 175 -5.16 -7.94 -11.19
N GLY A 176 -5.32 -7.98 -9.86
CA GLY A 176 -4.38 -7.43 -8.91
C GLY A 176 -3.12 -8.29 -8.75
N PHE A 177 -2.20 -7.85 -7.89
CA PHE A 177 -0.89 -8.48 -7.74
C PHE A 177 -0.57 -8.85 -6.30
N VAL A 178 0.01 -10.04 -6.14
CA VAL A 178 0.50 -10.56 -4.86
C VAL A 178 2.01 -10.73 -4.96
N LEU A 179 2.73 -9.95 -4.15
CA LEU A 179 4.19 -9.90 -4.10
C LEU A 179 4.70 -10.54 -2.81
N TYR A 180 5.63 -11.49 -2.94
CA TYR A 180 6.39 -12.03 -1.81
C TYR A 180 7.79 -11.44 -1.77
N VAL A 181 8.24 -11.02 -0.58
CA VAL A 181 9.58 -10.47 -0.34
C VAL A 181 10.23 -11.20 0.82
N ASN A 182 11.27 -11.99 0.54
CA ASN A 182 11.99 -12.69 1.59
C ASN A 182 13.39 -13.10 1.15
N MET A 183 14.23 -13.49 2.13
CA MET A 183 15.59 -13.97 1.88
C MET A 183 15.62 -15.26 1.03
N ASN A 184 14.58 -16.07 1.11
CA ASN A 184 14.47 -17.35 0.41
C ASN A 184 13.14 -17.41 -0.35
N GLU A 185 13.11 -18.22 -1.41
CA GLU A 185 11.89 -18.51 -2.17
C GLU A 185 10.82 -19.15 -1.28
N ALA A 186 9.56 -18.86 -1.63
CA ALA A 186 8.43 -19.53 -0.99
C ALA A 186 8.42 -21.02 -1.36
N SER A 187 7.96 -21.87 -0.44
CA SER A 187 7.82 -23.30 -0.73
C SER A 187 6.78 -23.57 -1.82
N LYS A 188 6.80 -24.78 -2.41
CA LYS A 188 5.86 -25.20 -3.46
C LYS A 188 4.37 -25.02 -3.12
N GLU A 189 4.02 -24.99 -1.83
CA GLU A 189 2.66 -24.69 -1.38
C GLU A 189 2.15 -23.31 -1.85
N TRP A 190 3.06 -22.38 -2.14
CA TRP A 190 2.77 -20.97 -2.46
C TRP A 190 2.88 -20.63 -3.93
N GLU A 191 3.22 -21.61 -4.78
CA GLU A 191 3.45 -21.41 -6.21
C GLU A 191 2.23 -20.78 -6.91
N SER A 192 1.02 -21.17 -6.50
CA SER A 192 -0.22 -20.61 -7.02
C SER A 192 -0.65 -19.30 -6.35
N THR A 193 0.00 -18.88 -5.25
CA THR A 193 -0.43 -17.72 -4.45
C THR A 193 0.28 -16.44 -4.87
N PHE A 194 1.60 -16.48 -5.04
CA PHE A 194 2.39 -15.28 -5.34
C PHE A 194 2.55 -15.08 -6.85
N ASN A 195 2.24 -13.88 -7.35
CA ASN A 195 2.53 -13.53 -8.74
C ASN A 195 4.02 -13.26 -8.96
N TYR A 196 4.65 -12.64 -7.96
CA TYR A 196 6.07 -12.26 -8.00
C TYR A 196 6.75 -12.57 -6.68
N GLN A 197 8.04 -12.90 -6.75
CA GLN A 197 8.90 -13.08 -5.60
C GLN A 197 10.15 -12.22 -5.76
N LEU A 198 10.44 -11.38 -4.77
CA LEU A 198 11.68 -10.61 -4.68
C LEU A 198 12.57 -11.24 -3.60
N ILE A 199 13.67 -11.83 -4.04
CA ILE A 199 14.61 -12.51 -3.15
C ILE A 199 15.63 -11.51 -2.61
N GLY A 200 15.67 -11.38 -1.28
CA GLY A 200 16.56 -10.47 -0.58
C GLY A 200 15.96 -9.96 0.74
N THR A 201 16.64 -9.00 1.36
CA THR A 201 16.13 -8.36 2.57
C THR A 201 14.92 -7.49 2.26
N SER A 202 13.97 -7.41 3.19
CA SER A 202 12.83 -6.51 3.07
C SER A 202 13.28 -5.07 2.81
N ASP A 203 14.27 -4.57 3.56
CA ASP A 203 14.78 -3.21 3.38
C ASP A 203 15.32 -2.95 1.97
N SER A 204 16.11 -3.88 1.40
CA SER A 204 16.62 -3.72 0.03
C SER A 204 15.50 -3.76 -1.02
N ALA A 205 14.50 -4.60 -0.81
CA ALA A 205 13.33 -4.63 -1.69
C ALA A 205 12.53 -3.32 -1.61
N CYS A 206 12.32 -2.79 -0.40
CA CYS A 206 11.65 -1.51 -0.19
C CYS A 206 12.40 -0.38 -0.91
N GLU A 207 13.71 -0.29 -0.77
CA GLU A 207 14.52 0.72 -1.48
C GLU A 207 14.37 0.64 -3.01
N LYS A 208 14.39 -0.57 -3.57
CA LYS A 208 14.20 -0.78 -5.01
C LYS A 208 12.80 -0.36 -5.47
N LEU A 209 11.78 -0.73 -4.69
CA LEU A 209 10.40 -0.32 -4.95
C LEU A 209 10.27 1.21 -4.88
N TRP A 210 10.91 1.85 -3.90
CA TRP A 210 10.93 3.31 -3.75
C TRP A 210 11.46 3.99 -4.98
N LYS A 211 12.68 3.60 -5.36
CA LYS A 211 13.37 4.21 -6.50
C LYS A 211 12.50 4.10 -7.75
N ARG A 212 11.86 2.94 -7.95
CA ARG A 212 10.97 2.74 -9.09
C ARG A 212 9.70 3.57 -9.01
N MET A 213 9.11 3.73 -7.83
CA MET A 213 7.93 4.57 -7.63
C MET A 213 8.24 6.04 -7.91
N ASP A 214 9.37 6.55 -7.41
CA ASP A 214 9.80 7.93 -7.64
C ASP A 214 10.05 8.17 -9.15
N GLU A 215 10.78 7.26 -9.82
CA GLU A 215 10.96 7.31 -11.29
C GLU A 215 9.63 7.35 -12.05
N LEU A 216 8.65 6.53 -11.66
CA LEU A 216 7.35 6.49 -12.31
C LEU A 216 6.55 7.79 -12.08
N GLN A 217 6.64 8.38 -10.88
CA GLN A 217 6.01 9.67 -10.59
C GLN A 217 6.61 10.79 -11.43
N GLU A 218 7.92 10.83 -11.59
CA GLU A 218 8.61 11.80 -12.46
C GLU A 218 8.15 11.67 -13.91
N ILE A 219 8.10 10.44 -14.44
CA ILE A 219 7.62 10.16 -15.80
C ILE A 219 6.16 10.62 -15.97
N GLN A 220 5.30 10.35 -14.98
CA GLN A 220 3.90 10.78 -15.01
C GLN A 220 3.77 12.31 -15.00
N ALA A 221 4.56 13.01 -14.17
CA ALA A 221 4.58 14.46 -14.11
C ALA A 221 5.05 15.07 -15.45
N GLN A 222 6.12 14.56 -16.03
CA GLN A 222 6.62 14.99 -17.34
C GLN A 222 5.59 14.77 -18.45
N ASN A 223 4.92 13.61 -18.45
CA ASN A 223 3.87 13.30 -19.41
C ASN A 223 2.65 14.22 -19.28
N LYS A 224 2.29 14.62 -18.05
CA LYS A 224 1.22 15.59 -17.80
C LYS A 224 1.57 16.96 -18.41
N ILE A 225 2.77 17.46 -18.13
CA ILE A 225 3.26 18.74 -18.69
C ILE A 225 3.29 18.69 -20.22
N LYS A 226 3.79 17.57 -20.80
CA LYS A 226 3.82 17.40 -22.27
C LYS A 226 2.41 17.43 -22.87
N ARG A 227 1.43 16.79 -22.23
CA ARG A 227 0.02 16.81 -22.66
C ARG A 227 -0.59 18.21 -22.56
N GLU A 228 -0.28 18.97 -21.52
CA GLU A 228 -0.76 20.35 -21.34
C GLU A 228 -0.18 21.28 -22.42
N LYS A 229 1.14 21.22 -22.67
CA LYS A 229 1.78 21.98 -23.76
C LYS A 229 1.20 21.65 -25.14
N GLN A 230 0.94 20.36 -25.40
CA GLN A 230 0.30 19.95 -26.66
C GLN A 230 -1.13 20.47 -26.80
N LYS A 231 -1.90 20.56 -25.70
CA LYS A 231 -3.24 21.17 -25.72
C LYS A 231 -3.18 22.66 -25.99
N GLU A 232 -2.26 23.38 -25.35
CA GLU A 232 -2.06 24.83 -25.53
C GLU A 232 -1.65 25.16 -26.98
N GLN A 233 -0.69 24.41 -27.54
CA GLN A 233 -0.27 24.57 -28.94
C GLN A 233 -1.42 24.33 -29.93
N ARG A 234 -2.30 23.36 -29.67
CA ARG A 234 -3.49 23.12 -30.49
C ARG A 234 -4.49 24.26 -30.41
N LEU A 235 -4.65 24.87 -29.23
CA LEU A 235 -5.55 26.02 -29.04
C LEU A 235 -5.03 27.24 -29.81
N LEU A 236 -3.75 27.57 -29.65
CA LEU A 236 -3.08 28.65 -30.37
C LEU A 236 -3.14 28.46 -31.89
N LYS A 237 -3.01 27.22 -32.37
CA LYS A 237 -3.14 26.92 -33.80
C LYS A 237 -4.57 27.21 -34.30
N LYS A 238 -5.59 26.80 -33.56
CA LYS A 238 -7.00 27.08 -33.90
C LYS A 238 -7.31 28.58 -33.89
N GLU A 239 -6.80 29.32 -32.89
CA GLU A 239 -6.97 30.78 -32.82
C GLU A 239 -6.33 31.47 -34.03
N ARG A 240 -5.13 31.05 -34.44
CA ARG A 240 -4.48 31.56 -35.65
C ARG A 240 -5.26 31.24 -36.93
N GLU A 241 -5.73 30.00 -37.08
CA GLU A 241 -6.55 29.59 -38.23
C GLU A 241 -7.85 30.41 -38.30
N MET A 242 -8.52 30.63 -37.16
CA MET A 242 -9.74 31.44 -37.07
C MET A 242 -9.48 32.93 -37.38
N ALA A 243 -8.36 33.48 -36.91
CA ALA A 243 -7.97 34.85 -37.21
C ALA A 243 -7.74 35.06 -38.72
N VAL A 244 -7.09 34.10 -39.39
CA VAL A 244 -6.89 34.12 -40.85
C VAL A 244 -8.22 34.13 -41.59
N VAL A 245 -9.16 33.24 -41.21
CA VAL A 245 -10.50 33.21 -41.81
C VAL A 245 -11.22 34.55 -41.62
N SER A 246 -11.19 35.13 -40.41
CA SER A 246 -11.82 36.43 -40.14
C SER A 246 -11.19 37.56 -40.96
N SER A 247 -9.88 37.52 -41.18
CA SER A 247 -9.15 38.53 -41.97
C SER A 247 -9.55 38.45 -43.46
N ILE A 248 -9.67 37.24 -44.00
CA ILE A 248 -10.16 37.00 -45.37
C ILE A 248 -11.61 37.51 -45.49
N GLU A 249 -12.50 37.17 -44.56
CA GLU A 249 -13.89 37.65 -44.57
C GLU A 249 -13.99 39.17 -44.51
N ASN A 250 -13.17 39.81 -43.68
CA ASN A 250 -13.11 41.27 -43.58
C ASN A 250 -12.56 41.91 -44.86
N HIS A 251 -11.57 41.28 -45.51
CA HIS A 251 -11.07 41.72 -46.79
C HIS A 251 -12.15 41.63 -47.88
N PHE A 252 -12.89 40.52 -47.96
CA PHE A 252 -14.02 40.38 -48.89
C PHE A 252 -15.14 41.40 -48.64
N LYS A 253 -15.40 41.77 -47.37
CA LYS A 253 -16.39 42.82 -47.03
C LYS A 253 -15.89 44.23 -47.38
N ALA A 254 -14.58 44.48 -47.27
CA ALA A 254 -13.95 45.76 -47.58
C ALA A 254 -13.76 45.98 -49.09
N VAL A 255 -13.52 44.90 -49.85
CA VAL A 255 -13.57 44.89 -51.31
C VAL A 255 -15.04 44.96 -51.74
N LYS A 256 -15.64 46.15 -51.61
CA LYS A 256 -16.78 46.55 -52.44
C LYS A 256 -16.28 46.68 -53.87
N CYS A 257 -16.04 45.57 -54.56
CA CYS A 257 -15.97 45.60 -56.01
C CYS A 257 -17.39 45.77 -56.54
N THR A 258 -17.54 46.87 -57.28
CA THR A 258 -18.57 47.10 -58.29
C THR A 258 -18.96 45.80 -59.03
N PRO A 259 -20.24 45.64 -59.41
CA PRO A 259 -20.72 44.41 -59.98
C PRO A 259 -20.06 44.21 -61.35
N MET A 260 -19.22 43.18 -61.48
CA MET A 260 -18.80 42.69 -62.79
C MET A 260 -18.83 41.16 -62.80
N LEU A 261 -19.86 40.66 -63.50
CA LEU A 261 -20.04 39.35 -64.12
C LEU A 261 -19.80 38.10 -63.26
N ILE A 262 -20.93 37.42 -63.02
CA ILE A 262 -21.06 36.02 -62.58
C ILE A 262 -20.08 35.14 -63.38
N LEU A 263 -19.10 34.56 -62.69
CA LEU A 263 -18.38 33.38 -63.16
C LEU A 263 -18.79 32.20 -62.27
N ASP A 264 -19.36 31.20 -62.94
CA ASP A 264 -20.05 30.04 -62.38
C ASP A 264 -19.15 29.19 -61.47
N VAL A 265 -19.50 29.13 -60.20
CA VAL A 265 -18.75 28.40 -59.14
C VAL A 265 -18.90 26.87 -59.30
N GLU A 266 -19.81 26.39 -60.16
CA GLU A 266 -20.00 24.96 -60.42
C GLU A 266 -18.91 24.34 -61.32
N ALA A 267 -18.11 25.14 -62.03
CA ALA A 267 -17.07 24.62 -62.91
C ALA A 267 -15.79 24.14 -62.17
N ILE A 268 -15.46 24.70 -61.00
CA ILE A 268 -14.19 24.39 -60.30
C ILE A 268 -14.30 23.10 -59.45
N LYS A 269 -15.51 22.72 -59.00
CA LYS A 269 -15.69 21.50 -58.19
C LYS A 269 -15.57 20.18 -58.98
N LYS A 270 -15.53 20.22 -60.32
CA LYS A 270 -15.44 19.00 -61.15
C LYS A 270 -14.02 18.58 -61.55
N GLU A 271 -13.00 19.42 -61.30
CA GLU A 271 -11.60 19.09 -61.64
C GLU A 271 -10.71 18.69 -60.45
N SER A 272 -11.10 18.96 -59.19
CA SER A 272 -10.32 18.49 -58.03
C SER A 272 -10.59 17.05 -57.61
N ASP A 273 -11.62 16.39 -58.15
CA ASP A 273 -11.93 14.97 -57.92
C ASP A 273 -11.19 14.02 -58.90
N LYS A 274 -10.31 14.54 -59.77
CA LYS A 274 -9.57 13.74 -60.76
C LYS A 274 -8.08 14.08 -60.84
N SER A 275 -7.37 14.17 -59.73
CA SER A 275 -5.92 13.90 -59.74
C SER A 275 -5.40 13.52 -58.34
N LYS A 276 -5.09 12.23 -58.21
CA LYS A 276 -4.12 11.52 -57.35
C LYS A 276 -3.08 12.46 -56.67
N PHE A 277 -2.55 12.18 -55.48
CA PHE A 277 -1.51 11.15 -55.32
C PHE A 277 -1.08 10.97 -53.85
N ASP A 278 -0.76 9.71 -53.55
CA ASP A 278 -0.12 9.13 -52.39
C ASP A 278 1.22 9.82 -52.02
N PHE A 279 1.41 10.12 -50.73
CA PHE A 279 2.70 10.54 -50.18
C PHE A 279 3.39 9.32 -49.55
N SER A 280 4.04 8.51 -50.38
CA SER A 280 5.11 7.63 -49.93
C SER A 280 6.10 7.32 -51.05
N ASN A 281 7.38 7.42 -50.70
CA ASN A 281 8.58 6.89 -51.34
C ASN A 281 9.47 7.77 -52.25
N HIS A 282 10.73 7.81 -51.79
CA HIS A 282 12.00 7.82 -52.53
C HIS A 282 12.64 9.17 -52.87
N ALA A 283 13.43 9.63 -51.90
CA ALA A 283 14.77 10.13 -52.16
C ALA A 283 15.66 9.00 -52.70
N ALA A 284 16.15 9.11 -53.93
CA ALA A 284 17.42 8.54 -54.39
C ALA A 284 17.70 8.96 -55.84
N THR A 285 18.96 9.32 -56.08
CA THR A 285 19.70 9.27 -57.36
C THR A 285 19.21 10.15 -58.51
N LEU A 286 20.05 11.13 -58.90
CA LEU A 286 20.86 11.03 -60.12
C LEU A 286 21.87 12.19 -60.17
N GLU A 287 23.12 11.86 -59.87
CA GLU A 287 24.30 12.52 -60.41
C GLU A 287 24.36 12.25 -61.93
N GLY A 288 24.84 13.20 -62.72
CA GLY A 288 25.42 12.93 -64.05
C GLY A 288 25.05 13.89 -65.18
N ASN A 289 26.05 14.70 -65.58
CA ASN A 289 26.23 15.38 -66.88
C ASN A 289 25.22 16.50 -67.19
N PHE A 290 25.53 17.78 -67.00
CA PHE A 290 26.63 18.59 -67.55
C PHE A 290 26.80 19.86 -66.70
#